data_AF-A0A7U6KQU1-F1
#
_entry.id   AF-A0A7U6KQU1-F1
#
_cell.length_a   1.000
_cell.length_b   1.000
_cell.length_c   1.000
_cell.angle_alpha   90.00
_cell.angle_beta   90.00
_cell.angle_gamma   90.00
#
_symmetry.space_group_name_H-M   'P 1'
#
loop_
_entity.id
_entity.type
_entity.pdbx_description
1 polymer ?
#
loop_
_entity_poly.entity_id
_entity_poly.type
_entity_poly.pdbx_seq_one_letter_code
_entity_poly.pdbx_strand_id
1 'polypeptide(L)'
;MTGERRSASEKTSKDPLVEFATNLNQRAAEGETDPLIGRASEIERAAQVLCRRRKNNPLLVGEPGVGKTSIAEGLAWLIINDKAPKPLNGCVIYSLDIGSLIAGTKYRGDFEKRMKSLLDALKKKPNAILFIDEIHMIIGAGSSMSSNMDVSNLIKPALANGELRCIGSTTFTEYRQVFEKDHALSRRFQKNRCERTKCR
;
A
#
# COMPACT_ATOMS: atom_id res chain seq x y z
N MET A 1 -7.49 -48.14 33.12
CA MET A 1 -8.42 -47.01 33.33
C MET A 1 -7.71 -45.76 32.86
N THR A 2 -8.04 -45.31 31.63
CA THR A 2 -8.70 -44.01 31.35
C THR A 2 -7.72 -42.84 31.57
N GLY A 3 -7.11 -42.20 30.58
CA GLY A 3 -7.60 -41.85 29.25
C GLY A 3 -8.19 -40.45 29.31
N GLU A 4 -7.46 -39.45 28.82
CA GLU A 4 -8.06 -38.21 28.31
C GLU A 4 -7.15 -37.61 27.23
N ARG A 5 -7.67 -37.67 26.00
CA ARG A 5 -7.23 -36.90 24.84
C ARG A 5 -7.73 -35.46 25.02
N ARG A 6 -6.88 -34.47 24.73
CA ARG A 6 -7.29 -33.16 24.21
C ARG A 6 -6.42 -32.88 22.99
N SER A 7 -6.88 -33.36 21.82
CA SER A 7 -7.67 -32.62 20.84
C SER A 7 -6.83 -31.59 20.08
N ALA A 8 -6.37 -32.02 18.90
CA ALA A 8 -5.95 -31.14 17.83
C ALA A 8 -7.08 -30.21 17.41
N SER A 9 -6.82 -28.91 17.35
CA SER A 9 -7.43 -27.97 16.40
C SER A 9 -6.91 -26.56 16.67
N GLU A 10 -6.03 -26.07 15.81
CA GLU A 10 -6.18 -24.74 15.22
C GLU A 10 -5.25 -24.67 14.01
N LYS A 11 -5.79 -25.03 12.84
CA LYS A 11 -5.25 -24.56 11.57
C LYS A 11 -5.40 -23.05 11.59
N THR A 12 -4.37 -22.35 12.07
CA THR A 12 -4.29 -20.89 12.03
C THR A 12 -4.40 -20.52 10.56
N SER A 13 -5.55 -20.02 10.17
CA SER A 13 -5.75 -19.39 8.87
C SER A 13 -4.78 -18.22 8.86
N LYS A 14 -3.63 -18.37 8.19
CA LYS A 14 -2.62 -17.33 8.09
C LYS A 14 -3.33 -16.06 7.59
N ASP A 15 -3.27 -14.98 8.37
CA ASP A 15 -3.86 -13.70 7.98
C ASP A 15 -3.17 -13.29 6.66
N PRO A 16 -3.89 -13.15 5.54
CA PRO A 16 -3.28 -12.80 4.26
C PRO A 16 -2.54 -11.46 4.31
N LEU A 17 -2.87 -10.58 5.26
CA LEU A 17 -2.10 -9.37 5.52
C LEU A 17 -0.71 -9.64 6.05
N VAL A 18 -0.52 -10.70 6.84
CA VAL A 18 0.78 -11.10 7.37
C VAL A 18 1.61 -11.84 6.32
N GLU A 19 0.95 -12.53 5.39
CA GLU A 19 1.62 -13.32 4.35
C GLU A 19 2.00 -12.50 3.12
N PHE A 20 1.21 -11.48 2.76
CA PHE A 20 1.39 -10.71 1.52
C PHE A 20 1.63 -9.21 1.74
N ALA A 21 1.64 -8.75 2.98
CA ALA A 21 1.96 -7.38 3.32
C ALA A 21 2.87 -7.28 4.55
N THR A 22 3.61 -6.19 4.62
CA THR A 22 4.49 -5.87 5.76
C THR A 22 3.88 -4.73 6.55
N ASN A 23 3.75 -4.88 7.86
CA ASN A 23 3.28 -3.81 8.73
C ASN A 23 4.40 -2.79 8.95
N LEU A 24 4.32 -1.64 8.26
CA LEU A 24 5.31 -0.58 8.39
C LEU A 24 5.26 0.08 9.76
N ASN A 25 4.10 0.08 10.42
CA ASN A 25 4.02 0.62 11.77
C ASN A 25 4.79 -0.27 12.75
N GLN A 26 4.71 -1.58 12.60
CA GLN A 26 5.46 -2.48 13.47
C GLN A 26 6.98 -2.28 13.29
N ARG A 27 7.46 -2.23 12.03
CA ARG A 27 8.87 -1.94 11.72
C ARG A 27 9.34 -0.60 12.29
N ALA A 28 8.49 0.42 12.23
CA ALA A 28 8.77 1.73 12.80
C ALA A 28 8.81 1.74 14.34
N ALA A 29 8.00 0.89 15.00
CA ALA A 29 8.03 0.73 16.45
C ALA A 29 9.29 -0.03 16.91
N GLU A 30 9.76 -0.96 16.08
CA GLU A 30 11.00 -1.73 16.29
C GLU A 30 12.27 -0.92 15.97
N GLY A 31 12.12 0.29 15.40
CA GLY A 31 13.23 1.17 15.06
C GLY A 31 13.93 0.82 13.75
N GLU A 32 13.34 -0.05 12.92
CA GLU A 32 13.89 -0.49 11.62
C GLU A 32 13.61 0.49 10.46
N THR A 33 13.25 1.74 10.76
CA THR A 33 12.98 2.75 9.74
C THR A 33 14.20 3.61 9.46
N ASP A 34 14.44 3.90 8.18
CA ASP A 34 15.53 4.78 7.76
C ASP A 34 15.34 6.22 8.31
N PRO A 35 16.44 6.93 8.65
CA PRO A 35 16.38 8.31 9.11
C PRO A 35 15.87 9.25 8.01
N LEU A 36 14.71 9.86 8.25
CA LEU A 36 14.02 10.73 7.30
C LEU A 36 14.46 12.18 7.42
N ILE A 37 15.67 12.45 6.97
CA ILE A 37 16.21 13.82 6.97
C ILE A 37 15.67 14.57 5.75
N GLY A 38 15.01 15.72 5.99
CA GLY A 38 14.60 16.65 4.93
C GLY A 38 13.34 16.27 4.13
N ARG A 39 12.58 15.24 4.54
CA ARG A 39 11.33 14.81 3.86
C ARG A 39 10.03 15.15 4.61
N ALA A 40 10.11 15.96 5.67
CA ALA A 40 8.96 16.31 6.51
C ALA A 40 7.79 16.89 5.70
N SER A 41 8.06 17.77 4.74
CA SER A 41 7.03 18.43 3.91
C SER A 41 6.29 17.45 2.99
N GLU A 42 6.98 16.43 2.48
CA GLU A 42 6.39 15.40 1.62
C GLU A 42 5.50 14.45 2.43
N ILE A 43 5.99 14.03 3.61
CA ILE A 43 5.25 13.19 4.54
C ILE A 43 4.00 13.92 5.05
N GLU A 44 4.13 15.19 5.44
CA GLU A 44 3.01 16.01 5.89
C GLU A 44 1.96 16.18 4.78
N ARG A 45 2.40 16.42 3.54
CA ARG A 45 1.49 16.50 2.39
C ARG A 45 0.76 15.18 2.15
N ALA A 46 1.45 14.04 2.25
CA ALA A 46 0.81 12.73 2.14
C ALA A 46 -0.23 12.51 3.26
N ALA A 47 0.11 12.85 4.50
CA ALA A 47 -0.79 12.79 5.65
C ALA A 47 -2.03 13.67 5.45
N GLN A 48 -1.85 14.91 5.01
CA GLN A 48 -2.94 15.85 4.72
C GLN A 48 -3.88 15.31 3.63
N VAL A 49 -3.34 14.67 2.59
CA VAL A 49 -4.15 14.06 1.53
C VAL A 49 -5.00 12.92 2.07
N LEU A 50 -4.43 12.02 2.88
CA LEU A 50 -5.17 10.91 3.49
C LEU A 50 -6.32 11.36 4.39
N CYS A 51 -6.22 12.56 4.99
CA CYS A 51 -7.26 13.15 5.82
C CYS A 51 -8.44 13.76 5.03
N ARG A 52 -8.37 13.84 3.70
CA ARG A 52 -9.43 14.49 2.90
C ARG A 52 -10.64 13.58 2.71
N ARG A 53 -11.81 14.18 2.45
CA ARG A 53 -13.05 13.45 2.09
C ARG A 53 -13.08 12.99 0.63
N ARG A 54 -12.36 13.69 -0.25
CA ARG A 54 -12.25 13.39 -1.70
C ARG A 54 -10.78 13.42 -2.09
N LYS A 55 -10.40 12.57 -3.06
CA LYS A 55 -9.01 12.37 -3.48
C LYS A 55 -8.08 12.08 -2.30
N ASN A 56 -8.49 11.15 -1.45
CA ASN A 56 -7.80 10.82 -0.21
C ASN A 56 -6.69 9.77 -0.40
N ASN A 57 -6.39 9.38 -1.63
CA ASN A 57 -5.28 8.48 -1.93
C ASN A 57 -4.09 9.29 -2.45
N PRO A 58 -3.02 9.48 -1.67
CA PRO A 58 -1.82 10.15 -2.17
C PRO A 58 -1.11 9.27 -3.19
N LEU A 59 -0.68 9.89 -4.30
CA LEU A 59 0.17 9.27 -5.31
C LEU A 59 1.51 10.01 -5.33
N LEU A 60 2.55 9.34 -4.82
CA LEU A 60 3.92 9.82 -4.78
C LEU A 60 4.54 9.66 -6.17
N VAL A 61 4.74 10.80 -6.86
CA VAL A 61 5.31 10.83 -8.21
C VAL A 61 6.67 11.52 -8.17
N GLY A 62 7.71 10.79 -8.59
CA GLY A 62 9.10 11.25 -8.52
C GLY A 62 10.01 10.42 -9.43
N GLU A 63 11.29 10.75 -9.52
CA GLU A 63 12.28 9.89 -10.19
C GLU A 63 12.47 8.56 -9.42
N PRO A 64 12.95 7.49 -10.07
CA PRO A 64 13.41 6.30 -9.37
C PRO A 64 14.51 6.65 -8.35
N GLY A 65 14.54 5.98 -7.19
CA GLY A 65 15.61 6.18 -6.20
C GLY A 65 15.53 7.46 -5.35
N VAL A 66 14.48 8.28 -5.47
CA VAL A 66 14.27 9.45 -4.58
C VAL A 66 13.75 9.07 -3.19
N GLY A 67 13.50 7.78 -2.94
CA GLY A 67 13.06 7.26 -1.64
C GLY A 67 11.57 7.47 -1.33
N LYS A 68 10.69 7.18 -2.30
CA LYS A 68 9.22 7.22 -2.10
C LYS A 68 8.77 6.24 -1.02
N THR A 69 9.41 5.08 -0.94
CA THR A 69 9.19 4.07 0.09
C THR A 69 9.46 4.61 1.49
N SER A 70 10.57 5.36 1.66
CA SER A 70 10.89 5.98 2.95
C SER A 70 9.82 7.00 3.37
N ILE A 71 9.12 7.67 2.44
CA ILE A 71 8.01 8.58 2.80
C ILE A 71 6.88 7.81 3.49
N ALA A 72 6.57 6.58 3.03
CA ALA A 72 5.56 5.74 3.66
C ALA A 72 6.01 5.23 5.03
N GLU A 73 7.27 4.82 5.16
CA GLU A 73 7.87 4.44 6.45
C GLU A 73 7.88 5.61 7.44
N GLY A 74 8.16 6.83 6.95
CA GLY A 74 8.12 8.04 7.76
C GLY A 74 6.74 8.42 8.22
N LEU A 75 5.73 8.20 7.38
CA LEU A 75 4.35 8.34 7.81
C LEU A 75 3.99 7.34 8.91
N ALA A 76 4.45 6.08 8.80
CA ALA A 76 4.24 5.06 9.82
C ALA A 76 4.89 5.47 11.16
N TRP A 77 6.13 5.98 11.11
CA TRP A 77 6.83 6.51 12.27
C TRP A 77 6.07 7.67 12.93
N LEU A 78 5.53 8.62 12.15
CA LEU A 78 4.72 9.71 12.70
C LEU A 78 3.47 9.21 13.40
N ILE A 79 2.82 8.15 12.89
CA ILE A 79 1.62 7.60 13.50
C ILE A 79 1.92 6.96 14.87
N ILE A 80 3.02 6.22 15.00
CA ILE A 80 3.40 5.57 16.28
C ILE A 80 3.85 6.57 17.32
N ASN A 81 4.51 7.65 16.89
CA ASN A 81 4.98 8.69 17.78
C ASN A 81 3.89 9.72 18.11
N ASP A 82 2.62 9.46 17.76
CA ASP A 82 1.48 10.37 17.93
C ASP A 82 1.71 11.78 17.34
N LYS A 83 2.57 11.89 16.33
CA LYS A 83 2.87 13.13 15.58
C LYS A 83 2.02 13.27 14.32
N ALA A 84 1.25 12.24 13.97
CA ALA A 84 0.34 12.28 12.85
C ALA A 84 -0.90 13.17 13.14
N PRO A 85 -1.57 13.69 12.10
CA PRO A 85 -2.87 14.35 12.25
C PRO A 85 -3.90 13.44 12.93
N LYS A 86 -4.78 14.01 13.78
CA LYS A 86 -5.83 13.26 14.52
C LYS A 86 -6.60 12.21 13.69
N PRO A 87 -6.98 12.45 12.41
CA PRO A 87 -7.68 11.44 11.61
C PRO A 87 -6.84 10.20 11.25
N LEU A 88 -5.52 10.26 11.38
CA LEU A 88 -4.58 9.19 11.10
C LEU A 88 -4.09 8.48 12.37
N ASN A 89 -4.47 8.95 13.56
CA ASN A 89 -4.12 8.27 14.79
C ASN A 89 -4.74 6.88 14.83
N GLY A 90 -3.92 5.88 15.19
CA GLY A 90 -4.33 4.47 15.18
C GLY A 90 -4.52 3.86 13.78
N CYS A 91 -4.13 4.55 12.71
CA CYS A 91 -4.04 3.96 11.38
C CYS A 91 -2.82 3.04 11.27
N VAL A 92 -2.95 1.95 10.52
CA VAL A 92 -1.85 1.00 10.29
C VAL A 92 -1.50 0.98 8.82
N ILE A 93 -0.24 1.25 8.50
CA ILE A 93 0.25 1.23 7.13
C ILE A 93 0.81 -0.16 6.82
N TYR A 94 0.25 -0.78 5.79
CA TYR A 94 0.67 -2.07 5.26
C TYR A 94 1.33 -1.87 3.91
N SER A 95 2.60 -2.26 3.77
CA SER A 95 3.29 -2.29 2.47
C SER A 95 2.95 -3.59 1.75
N LEU A 96 2.42 -3.51 0.54
CA LEU A 96 2.17 -4.67 -0.31
C LEU A 96 3.49 -5.25 -0.79
N ASP A 97 3.69 -6.55 -0.59
CA ASP A 97 4.83 -7.26 -1.17
C ASP A 97 4.40 -8.04 -2.42
N ILE A 98 4.73 -7.47 -3.58
CA ILE A 98 4.47 -8.10 -4.88
C ILE A 98 5.27 -9.41 -5.02
N GLY A 99 6.47 -9.49 -4.42
CA GLY A 99 7.31 -10.67 -4.44
C GLY A 99 6.61 -11.88 -3.80
N SER A 100 6.10 -11.71 -2.57
CA SER A 100 5.35 -12.76 -1.86
C SER A 100 4.05 -13.16 -2.56
N LEU A 101 3.40 -12.24 -3.25
CA LEU A 101 2.20 -12.55 -4.02
C LEU A 101 2.48 -13.44 -5.23
N ILE A 102 3.60 -13.21 -5.93
CA ILE A 102 4.05 -14.00 -7.09
C ILE A 102 4.71 -15.31 -6.62
N ALA A 103 5.39 -15.29 -5.48
CA ALA A 103 6.08 -16.45 -4.93
C ALA A 103 5.09 -17.59 -4.67
N GLY A 104 5.30 -18.72 -5.34
CA GLY A 104 4.45 -19.91 -5.20
C GLY A 104 3.12 -19.86 -5.94
N THR A 105 2.86 -18.88 -6.82
CA THR A 105 1.76 -18.98 -7.80
C THR A 105 2.27 -19.64 -9.08
N LYS A 106 1.80 -20.86 -9.37
CA LYS A 106 2.02 -21.50 -10.69
C LYS A 106 1.05 -20.99 -11.76
N TYR A 107 -0.12 -20.49 -11.33
CA TYR A 107 -1.21 -20.09 -12.21
C TYR A 107 -1.66 -18.65 -11.93
N ARG A 108 -2.02 -17.92 -12.99
CA ARG A 108 -2.48 -16.51 -12.93
C ARG A 108 -3.65 -16.30 -11.97
N GLY A 109 -4.60 -17.25 -11.95
CA GLY A 109 -5.78 -17.17 -11.07
C GLY A 109 -5.47 -17.28 -9.58
N ASP A 110 -4.33 -17.84 -9.20
CA ASP A 110 -3.93 -17.93 -7.79
C ASP A 110 -3.52 -16.57 -7.24
N PHE A 111 -2.86 -15.75 -8.06
CA PHE A 111 -2.52 -14.38 -7.70
C PHE A 111 -3.76 -13.49 -7.52
N GLU A 112 -4.73 -13.57 -8.44
CA GLU A 112 -5.99 -12.83 -8.29
C GLU A 112 -6.73 -13.24 -7.02
N LYS A 113 -6.77 -14.53 -6.69
CA LYS A 113 -7.36 -15.03 -5.44
C LYS A 113 -6.63 -14.50 -4.21
N ARG A 114 -5.29 -14.45 -4.23
CA ARG A 114 -4.48 -13.89 -3.13
C ARG A 114 -4.71 -12.38 -2.96
N MET A 115 -4.69 -11.64 -4.07
CA MET A 115 -5.00 -10.20 -4.06
C MET A 115 -6.41 -9.92 -3.56
N LYS A 116 -7.40 -10.71 -4.00
CA LYS A 116 -8.78 -10.59 -3.51
C LYS A 116 -8.86 -10.87 -2.01
N SER A 117 -8.18 -11.92 -1.52
CA SER A 117 -8.14 -12.26 -0.10
C SER A 117 -7.50 -11.16 0.74
N LEU A 118 -6.43 -10.53 0.24
CA LEU A 118 -5.78 -9.38 0.87
C LEU A 118 -6.71 -8.15 0.90
N LEU A 119 -7.38 -7.84 -0.21
CA LEU A 119 -8.35 -6.75 -0.27
C LEU A 119 -9.52 -6.97 0.69
N ASP A 120 -10.06 -8.18 0.77
CA ASP A 120 -11.14 -8.53 1.70
C ASP A 120 -10.70 -8.42 3.17
N ALA A 121 -9.44 -8.74 3.47
CA ALA A 121 -8.87 -8.53 4.81
C ALA A 121 -8.69 -7.03 5.13
N LEU A 122 -8.26 -6.20 4.16
CA LEU A 122 -8.17 -4.75 4.33
C LEU A 122 -9.52 -4.09 4.54
N LYS A 123 -10.57 -4.54 3.82
CA LYS A 123 -11.94 -4.04 4.00
C LYS A 123 -12.47 -4.22 5.42
N LYS A 124 -12.03 -5.27 6.12
CA LYS A 124 -12.40 -5.52 7.53
C LYS A 124 -11.70 -4.57 8.51
N LYS A 125 -10.63 -3.87 8.07
CA LYS A 125 -9.83 -2.96 8.88
C LYS A 125 -9.97 -1.52 8.37
N PRO A 126 -10.93 -0.72 8.88
CA PRO A 126 -11.18 0.64 8.37
C PRO A 126 -10.04 1.63 8.58
N ASN A 127 -9.12 1.30 9.50
CA ASN A 127 -7.92 2.10 9.81
C ASN A 127 -6.67 1.61 9.04
N ALA A 128 -6.81 0.61 8.18
CA ALA A 128 -5.70 0.13 7.36
C ALA A 128 -5.46 1.05 6.15
N ILE A 129 -4.18 1.34 5.90
CA ILE A 129 -3.72 2.10 4.74
C ILE A 129 -2.76 1.19 3.97
N LEU A 130 -3.07 0.92 2.70
CA LEU A 130 -2.24 0.08 1.85
C LEU A 130 -1.20 0.93 1.12
N PHE A 131 0.08 0.74 1.38
CA PHE A 131 1.15 1.25 0.55
C PHE A 131 1.43 0.28 -0.60
N ILE A 132 1.42 0.79 -1.83
CA ILE A 132 1.74 0.03 -3.03
C ILE A 132 2.91 0.73 -3.71
N ASP A 133 4.08 0.12 -3.65
CA ASP A 133 5.20 0.54 -4.48
C ASP A 133 4.94 0.16 -5.93
N GLU A 134 5.43 1.00 -6.84
CA GLU A 134 5.25 0.80 -8.29
C GLU A 134 3.79 0.46 -8.64
N ILE A 135 2.84 1.26 -8.13
CA ILE A 135 1.40 1.01 -8.27
C ILE A 135 0.95 0.90 -9.75
N HIS A 136 1.74 1.46 -10.67
CA HIS A 136 1.54 1.31 -12.10
C HIS A 136 1.70 -0.14 -12.58
N MET A 137 2.44 -1.03 -11.90
CA MET A 137 2.52 -2.45 -12.25
C MET A 137 1.15 -3.14 -12.12
N ILE A 138 0.36 -2.73 -11.12
CA ILE A 138 -0.95 -3.32 -10.84
C ILE A 138 -2.04 -2.72 -11.74
N ILE A 139 -1.85 -1.49 -12.21
CA ILE A 139 -2.83 -0.74 -13.01
C ILE A 139 -2.52 -0.79 -14.52
N GLY A 140 -1.24 -0.77 -14.89
CA GLY A 140 -0.73 -0.59 -16.24
C GLY A 140 -0.52 -1.86 -17.05
N ALA A 141 -1.03 -3.00 -16.57
CA ALA A 141 -0.87 -4.29 -17.23
C ALA A 141 -1.49 -4.39 -18.64
N GLY A 142 -2.21 -3.35 -19.10
CA GLY A 142 -2.89 -3.32 -20.39
C GLY A 142 -2.09 -2.74 -21.57
N SER A 143 -0.86 -2.25 -21.41
CA SER A 143 -0.11 -1.64 -22.52
C SER A 143 1.34 -2.08 -22.58
N SER A 144 1.56 -3.25 -23.19
CA SER A 144 2.81 -3.67 -23.83
C SER A 144 4.04 -3.89 -22.93
N MET A 145 4.05 -5.02 -22.21
CA MET A 145 5.05 -6.10 -22.38
C MET A 145 4.58 -7.29 -21.53
N SER A 146 4.15 -8.38 -22.17
CA SER A 146 3.88 -9.69 -21.55
C SER A 146 2.81 -9.77 -20.45
N SER A 147 1.52 -9.83 -20.84
CA SER A 147 0.51 -10.68 -20.18
C SER A 147 0.32 -10.62 -18.65
N ASN A 148 0.46 -9.43 -18.04
CA ASN A 148 0.33 -9.24 -16.60
C ASN A 148 -1.13 -9.00 -16.18
N MET A 149 -1.44 -9.41 -14.95
CA MET A 149 -2.77 -9.65 -14.38
C MET A 149 -3.76 -8.47 -14.38
N ASP A 150 -5.05 -8.78 -14.58
CA ASP A 150 -6.19 -7.84 -14.53
C ASP A 150 -6.59 -7.43 -13.09
N VAL A 151 -5.62 -7.17 -12.21
CA VAL A 151 -5.88 -6.73 -10.83
C VAL A 151 -6.53 -5.34 -10.77
N SER A 152 -6.36 -4.54 -11.82
CA SER A 152 -6.99 -3.23 -11.93
C SER A 152 -8.51 -3.31 -11.74
N ASN A 153 -9.16 -4.37 -12.20
CA ASN A 153 -10.60 -4.60 -12.04
C ASN A 153 -11.01 -4.92 -10.59
N LEU A 154 -10.11 -5.47 -9.78
CA LEU A 154 -10.34 -5.76 -8.37
C LEU A 154 -10.14 -4.52 -7.49
N ILE A 155 -9.18 -3.67 -7.83
CA ILE A 155 -8.82 -2.48 -7.04
C ILE A 155 -9.71 -1.28 -7.35
N LYS A 156 -10.08 -1.07 -8.62
CA LYS A 156 -10.96 0.03 -9.06
C LYS A 156 -12.25 0.15 -8.22
N PRO A 157 -13.05 -0.90 -7.97
CA PRO A 157 -14.26 -0.80 -7.15
C PRO A 157 -13.96 -0.47 -5.69
N ALA A 158 -12.92 -1.07 -5.10
CA ALA A 158 -12.52 -0.79 -3.71
C ALA A 158 -12.11 0.68 -3.51
N LEU A 159 -11.40 1.26 -4.48
CA LEU A 159 -11.04 2.69 -4.49
C LEU A 159 -12.21 3.60 -4.84
N ALA A 160 -13.13 3.15 -5.70
CA ALA A 160 -14.30 3.93 -6.11
C ALA A 160 -15.30 4.11 -4.95
N ASN A 161 -15.52 3.05 -4.17
CA ASN A 161 -16.40 3.06 -3.00
C ASN A 161 -15.78 3.79 -1.80
N GLY A 162 -14.45 4.01 -1.81
CA GLY A 162 -13.73 4.62 -0.69
C GLY A 162 -13.55 3.68 0.51
N GLU A 163 -13.83 2.38 0.31
CA GLU A 163 -13.61 1.32 1.31
C GLU A 163 -12.12 1.05 1.54
N LEU A 164 -11.28 1.32 0.54
CA LEU A 164 -9.83 1.14 0.59
C LEU A 164 -9.12 2.49 0.55
N ARG A 165 -8.23 2.72 1.51
CA ARG A 165 -7.25 3.83 1.46
C ARG A 165 -5.89 3.27 1.05
N CYS A 166 -5.26 3.91 0.09
CA CYS A 166 -3.92 3.52 -0.31
C CYS A 166 -3.00 4.71 -0.60
N ILE A 167 -1.70 4.45 -0.48
CA ILE A 167 -0.61 5.33 -0.87
C ILE A 167 0.08 4.64 -2.05
N GLY A 168 0.05 5.28 -3.21
CA GLY A 168 0.71 4.76 -4.41
C GLY A 168 2.06 5.42 -4.63
N SER A 169 3.03 4.68 -5.14
CA SER A 169 4.33 5.19 -5.59
C SER A 169 4.51 4.88 -7.08
N THR A 170 4.93 5.87 -7.89
CA THR A 170 5.15 5.67 -9.33
C THR A 170 6.11 6.70 -9.91
N THR A 171 6.73 6.43 -11.05
CA THR A 171 7.60 7.40 -11.73
C THR A 171 6.79 8.41 -12.57
N PHE A 172 7.43 9.51 -13.00
CA PHE A 172 6.77 10.47 -13.90
C PHE A 172 6.40 9.86 -15.25
N THR A 173 7.23 8.96 -15.77
CA THR A 173 7.03 8.30 -17.07
C THR A 173 5.83 7.37 -17.01
N GLU A 174 5.75 6.49 -16.03
CA GLU A 174 4.63 5.55 -15.86
C GLU A 174 3.33 6.28 -15.51
N TYR A 175 3.40 7.32 -14.68
CA TYR A 175 2.25 8.15 -14.36
C TYR A 175 1.57 8.70 -15.63
N ARG A 176 2.35 9.26 -16.56
CA ARG A 176 1.81 9.79 -17.83
C ARG A 176 1.29 8.69 -18.76
N GLN A 177 1.99 7.56 -18.80
CA GLN A 177 1.63 6.48 -19.72
C GLN A 177 0.36 5.72 -19.29
N VAL A 178 0.17 5.54 -17.99
CA VAL A 178 -0.87 4.68 -17.41
C VAL A 178 -1.95 5.50 -16.70
N PHE A 179 -1.57 6.31 -15.70
CA PHE A 179 -2.54 7.00 -14.82
C PHE A 179 -3.23 8.19 -15.47
N GLU A 180 -2.53 8.93 -16.33
CA GLU A 180 -3.11 10.08 -17.03
C GLU A 180 -4.18 9.66 -18.04
N LYS A 181 -4.08 8.43 -18.56
CA LYS A 181 -5.08 7.85 -19.49
C LYS A 181 -6.31 7.28 -18.78
N ASP A 182 -6.20 6.88 -17.51
CA ASP A 182 -7.31 6.31 -16.75
C ASP A 182 -8.03 7.38 -15.90
N HIS A 183 -9.19 7.82 -16.40
CA HIS A 183 -10.03 8.81 -15.73
C HIS A 183 -10.64 8.32 -14.40
N ALA A 184 -10.82 7.01 -14.19
CA ALA A 184 -11.41 6.50 -12.95
C ALA A 184 -10.43 6.64 -11.78
N LEU A 185 -9.16 6.35 -12.04
CA LEU A 185 -8.10 6.39 -11.02
C LEU A 185 -7.59 7.81 -10.75
N SER A 186 -7.38 8.62 -11.79
CA SER A 186 -6.97 10.03 -11.65
C SER A 186 -7.95 10.88 -10.83
N ARG A 187 -9.22 10.48 -10.73
CA ARG A 187 -10.23 11.14 -9.87
C ARG A 187 -10.14 10.76 -8.39
N ARG A 188 -9.48 9.65 -8.06
CA ARG A 188 -9.35 9.14 -6.67
C ARG A 188 -7.97 9.39 -6.07
N PHE A 189 -6.95 9.53 -6.90
CA PHE A 189 -5.60 9.86 -6.47
C PHE A 189 -5.33 11.36 -6.50
N GLN A 190 -4.60 11.85 -5.51
CA GLN A 190 -4.00 13.18 -5.51
C GLN A 190 -2.51 13.05 -5.81
N LYS A 191 -2.08 13.67 -6.91
CA LYS A 191 -0.66 13.71 -7.30
C LYS A 191 0.12 14.56 -6.29
N ASN A 192 1.11 13.92 -5.67
CA ASN A 192 2.12 14.55 -4.82
C ASN A 192 3.48 14.40 -5.48
N ARG A 193 4.06 15.52 -5.91
CA ARG A 193 5.40 15.53 -6.49
C ARG A 193 6.42 15.31 -5.37
N CYS A 194 7.27 14.30 -5.53
CA CYS A 194 8.42 14.04 -4.68
C CYS A 194 9.66 14.55 -5.42
N GLU A 195 10.48 15.33 -4.74
CA GLU A 195 11.71 15.91 -5.30
C GLU A 195 12.92 15.34 -4.59
N ARG A 196 14.04 15.25 -5.31
CA ARG A 196 15.27 14.73 -4.73
C ARG A 196 15.72 15.69 -3.63
N THR A 197 15.71 15.25 -2.39
CA THR A 197 16.21 16.03 -1.26
C THR A 197 17.67 16.35 -1.52
N LYS A 198 18.02 17.63 -1.72
CA LYS A 198 19.42 18.05 -1.74
C LYS A 198 19.94 17.86 -0.31
N CYS A 199 20.74 16.83 -0.08
CA CYS A 199 21.70 16.87 1.04
C CYS A 199 22.56 18.11 0.80
N ARG A 200 22.29 19.17 1.57
CA ARG A 200 23.18 20.32 1.71
C ARG A 200 23.97 20.14 2.98
#